data_AF-A0A818L3F4-F1
#
_entry.id   AF-A0A818L3F4-F1
#
_cell.length_a   1.000
_cell.length_b   1.000
_cell.length_c   1.000
_cell.angle_alpha   90.00
_cell.angle_beta   90.00
_cell.angle_gamma   90.00
#
_symmetry.space_group_name_H-M   'P 1'
#
loop_
_entity.id
_entity.type
_entity.pdbx_description
1 polymer ?
#
loop_
_entity_poly.entity_id
_entity_poly.type
_entity_poly.pdbx_seq_one_letter_code
_entity_poly.pdbx_strand_id
1 'polypeptide(L)'
;MFSNNNAQLIEMRDRSAKLQKEKERDERKQQGRERKQKSEHEKVLNAIRERNIHLQKDPSIDIFDISSNPAGSCVQLNETDQTLTFPVVFLYPEYAQTDYVKTFHENTRLIEQLSVLFESLAPWDEEGKYTLDRIAIYYEDRRKYELKTVSSDKTLLEVLQLPGYVVQLGMPSFIIMIPDSPFAKHYLKMHAEL
;
A
#
# COMPACT_ATOMS: atom_id res chain seq x y z
N MET A 1 -32.34 57.32 -20.43
CA MET A 1 -31.22 56.41 -20.12
C MET A 1 -31.61 55.20 -19.24
N PHE A 2 -32.89 54.79 -19.15
CA PHE A 2 -33.32 53.75 -18.20
C PHE A 2 -33.46 52.32 -18.78
N SER A 3 -33.47 52.16 -20.10
CA SER A 3 -33.70 50.84 -20.72
C SER A 3 -32.49 49.88 -20.66
N ASN A 4 -31.27 50.40 -20.50
CA ASN A 4 -30.05 49.58 -20.51
C ASN A 4 -29.83 48.82 -19.18
N ASN A 5 -30.30 49.37 -18.06
CA ASN A 5 -30.14 48.76 -16.73
C ASN A 5 -31.02 47.51 -16.52
N ASN A 6 -32.22 47.50 -17.10
CA ASN A 6 -33.14 46.37 -16.93
C ASN A 6 -32.65 45.11 -17.67
N ALA A 7 -32.13 45.29 -18.89
CA ALA A 7 -31.54 44.19 -19.66
C ALA A 7 -30.32 43.56 -18.94
N GLN A 8 -29.45 44.40 -18.37
CA GLN A 8 -28.29 43.94 -17.60
C GLN A 8 -28.69 43.18 -16.33
N LEU A 9 -29.75 43.61 -15.64
CA LEU A 9 -30.27 42.92 -14.45
C LEU A 9 -30.84 41.54 -14.78
N ILE A 10 -31.55 41.41 -15.91
CA ILE A 10 -32.10 40.12 -16.38
C ILE A 10 -30.95 39.18 -16.75
N GLU A 11 -29.97 39.65 -17.53
CA GLU A 11 -28.81 38.84 -17.92
C GLU A 11 -28.02 38.35 -16.70
N MET A 12 -27.83 39.22 -15.70
CA MET A 12 -27.16 38.86 -14.45
C MET A 12 -27.92 37.78 -13.68
N ARG A 13 -29.25 37.87 -13.63
CA ARG A 13 -30.12 36.87 -12.99
C ARG A 13 -30.04 35.52 -13.71
N ASP A 14 -30.10 35.51 -15.03
CA ASP A 14 -30.04 34.27 -15.82
C ASP A 14 -28.65 33.62 -15.71
N ARG A 15 -27.58 34.43 -15.73
CA ARG A 15 -26.21 33.95 -15.49
C ARG A 15 -26.05 33.36 -14.10
N SER A 16 -26.60 34.04 -13.07
CA SER A 16 -26.58 33.54 -11.69
C SER A 16 -27.36 32.23 -11.55
N ALA A 17 -28.57 32.15 -12.12
CA ALA A 17 -29.37 30.93 -12.10
C ALA A 17 -28.71 29.76 -12.85
N LYS A 18 -28.01 30.04 -13.95
CA LYS A 18 -27.24 29.04 -14.70
C LYS A 18 -26.05 28.52 -13.88
N LEU A 19 -25.26 29.43 -13.30
CA LEU A 19 -24.11 29.07 -12.44
C LEU A 19 -24.55 28.26 -11.21
N GLN A 20 -25.67 28.64 -10.59
CA GLN A 20 -26.23 27.91 -9.45
C GLN A 20 -26.62 26.47 -9.84
N LYS A 21 -27.28 26.28 -10.98
CA LYS A 21 -27.65 24.95 -11.50
C LYS A 21 -26.42 24.11 -11.86
N GLU A 22 -25.39 24.72 -12.45
CA GLU A 22 -24.13 24.04 -12.76
C GLU A 22 -23.42 23.58 -11.49
N LYS A 23 -23.31 24.47 -10.50
CA LYS A 23 -22.74 24.15 -9.18
C LYS A 23 -23.49 23.02 -8.48
N GLU A 24 -24.81 23.07 -8.40
CA GLU A 24 -25.63 22.01 -7.77
C GLU A 24 -25.48 20.66 -8.49
N ARG A 25 -25.35 20.67 -9.82
CA ARG A 25 -25.13 19.45 -10.60
C ARG A 25 -23.76 18.84 -10.28
N ASP A 26 -22.72 19.67 -10.21
CA ASP A 26 -21.37 19.20 -9.95
C ASP A 26 -21.20 18.75 -8.50
N GLU A 27 -21.83 19.42 -7.53
CA GLU A 27 -21.91 18.98 -6.15
C GLU A 27 -22.59 17.62 -6.02
N ARG A 28 -23.73 17.40 -6.70
CA ARG A 28 -24.41 16.08 -6.68
C ARG A 28 -23.56 14.98 -7.28
N LYS A 29 -22.84 15.26 -8.38
CA LYS A 29 -21.92 14.29 -9.00
C LYS A 29 -20.77 13.97 -8.05
N GLN A 30 -20.20 14.98 -7.41
CA GLN A 30 -19.09 14.84 -6.47
C GLN A 30 -19.51 13.99 -5.26
N GLN A 31 -20.64 14.32 -4.63
CA GLN A 31 -21.20 13.53 -3.53
C GLN A 31 -21.50 12.09 -3.93
N GLY A 32 -21.98 11.86 -5.15
CA GLY A 32 -22.19 10.51 -5.68
C GLY A 32 -20.89 9.70 -5.78
N ARG A 33 -19.80 10.34 -6.25
CA ARG A 33 -18.47 9.71 -6.34
C ARG A 33 -17.89 9.40 -4.96
N GLU A 34 -17.95 10.36 -4.04
CA GLU A 34 -17.45 10.20 -2.67
C GLU A 34 -18.19 9.08 -1.92
N ARG A 35 -19.52 8.98 -2.06
CA ARG A 35 -20.30 7.89 -1.47
C ARG A 35 -19.90 6.53 -2.03
N LYS A 36 -19.68 6.45 -3.35
CA LYS A 36 -19.23 5.21 -4.00
C LYS A 36 -17.85 4.80 -3.50
N GLN A 37 -16.89 5.75 -3.51
CA GLN A 37 -15.53 5.50 -3.05
C GLN A 37 -15.49 5.08 -1.58
N LYS A 38 -16.24 5.76 -0.71
CA LYS A 38 -16.35 5.40 0.70
C LYS A 38 -16.88 3.98 0.88
N SER A 39 -17.92 3.60 0.12
CA SER A 39 -18.44 2.24 0.15
C SER A 39 -17.41 1.20 -0.31
N GLU A 40 -16.63 1.50 -1.35
CA GLU A 40 -15.54 0.63 -1.82
C GLU A 40 -14.44 0.48 -0.76
N HIS A 41 -13.99 1.58 -0.16
CA HIS A 41 -13.00 1.56 0.94
C HIS A 41 -13.51 0.76 2.14
N GLU A 42 -14.79 0.90 2.50
CA GLU A 42 -15.42 0.12 3.58
C GLU A 42 -15.41 -1.39 3.28
N LYS A 43 -15.66 -1.81 2.03
CA LYS A 43 -15.54 -3.21 1.62
C LYS A 43 -14.11 -3.72 1.82
N VAL A 44 -13.10 -2.96 1.39
CA VAL A 44 -11.69 -3.34 1.57
C VAL A 44 -11.35 -3.46 3.06
N LEU A 45 -11.75 -2.49 3.89
CA LEU A 45 -11.51 -2.53 5.33
C LEU A 45 -12.19 -3.72 6.00
N ASN A 46 -13.41 -4.09 5.59
CA ASN A 46 -14.09 -5.27 6.08
C ASN A 46 -13.34 -6.55 5.70
N ALA A 47 -12.94 -6.67 4.44
CA ALA A 47 -12.16 -7.80 3.94
C ALA A 47 -10.82 -7.98 4.70
N ILE A 48 -10.13 -6.88 5.02
CA ILE A 48 -8.91 -6.88 5.85
C ILE A 48 -9.20 -7.40 7.27
N ARG A 49 -10.30 -6.94 7.88
CA ARG A 49 -10.68 -7.38 9.24
C ARG A 49 -11.08 -8.84 9.29
N GLU A 50 -11.86 -9.32 8.33
CA GLU A 50 -12.27 -10.73 8.22
C GLU A 50 -11.06 -11.67 8.11
N ARG A 51 -9.98 -11.19 7.49
CA ARG A 51 -8.70 -11.90 7.36
C ARG A 51 -7.78 -11.77 8.57
N ASN A 52 -8.19 -11.08 9.63
CA ASN A 52 -7.37 -10.82 10.81
C ASN A 52 -6.03 -10.11 10.50
N ILE A 53 -6.01 -9.28 9.45
CA ILE A 53 -4.84 -8.47 9.10
C ILE A 53 -4.83 -7.23 10.00
N HIS A 54 -3.71 -6.99 10.65
CA HIS A 54 -3.55 -5.86 11.57
C HIS A 54 -2.98 -4.65 10.82
N LEU A 55 -3.74 -3.56 10.79
CA LEU A 55 -3.29 -2.28 10.26
C LEU A 55 -2.72 -1.40 11.39
N GLN A 56 -1.78 -0.53 11.05
CA GLN A 56 -1.33 0.54 11.93
C GLN A 56 -2.52 1.41 12.35
N LYS A 57 -2.67 1.61 13.66
CA LYS A 57 -3.75 2.43 14.22
C LYS A 57 -3.29 3.89 14.28
N ASP A 58 -3.52 4.62 13.21
CA ASP A 58 -3.30 6.05 13.16
C ASP A 58 -4.43 6.72 12.35
N PRO A 59 -5.27 7.57 12.97
CA PRO A 59 -6.35 8.26 12.27
C PRO A 59 -5.89 9.23 11.18
N SER A 60 -4.61 9.64 11.19
CA SER A 60 -4.04 10.54 10.19
C SER A 60 -3.59 9.81 8.92
N ILE A 61 -3.48 8.49 8.95
CA ILE A 61 -3.04 7.67 7.83
C ILE A 61 -4.26 7.23 7.01
N ASP A 62 -4.34 7.67 5.76
CA ASP A 62 -5.24 7.12 4.77
C ASP A 62 -4.52 6.05 3.94
N ILE A 63 -4.81 4.78 4.20
CA ILE A 63 -4.22 3.64 3.47
C ILE A 63 -4.63 3.58 2.00
N PHE A 64 -5.61 4.39 1.59
CA PHE A 64 -6.10 4.51 0.22
C PHE A 64 -5.47 5.70 -0.53
N ASP A 65 -4.72 6.55 0.16
CA ASP A 65 -4.04 7.69 -0.46
C ASP A 65 -2.80 7.23 -1.24
N ILE A 66 -3.01 7.04 -2.54
CA ILE A 66 -1.97 6.66 -3.50
C ILE A 66 -0.81 7.67 -3.52
N SER A 67 -1.06 8.96 -3.27
CA SER A 67 -0.02 9.99 -3.31
C SER A 67 1.00 9.85 -2.16
N SER A 68 0.56 9.26 -1.06
CA SER A 68 1.41 8.94 0.10
C SER A 68 2.17 7.62 -0.04
N ASN A 69 1.77 6.75 -1.00
CA ASN A 69 2.36 5.43 -1.18
C ASN A 69 3.45 5.44 -2.27
N PRO A 70 4.72 5.12 -1.94
CA PRO A 70 5.81 5.13 -2.92
C PRO A 70 5.64 4.15 -4.09
N ALA A 71 4.86 3.08 -3.91
CA ALA A 71 4.54 2.15 -5.00
C ALA A 71 3.55 2.76 -6.02
N GLY A 72 2.92 3.90 -5.71
CA GLY A 72 1.90 4.51 -6.55
C GLY A 72 0.64 3.65 -6.68
N SER A 73 0.31 2.89 -5.63
CA SER A 73 -0.84 2.00 -5.54
C SER A 73 -1.33 1.94 -4.08
N CYS A 74 -2.52 1.41 -3.85
CA CYS A 74 -3.08 1.17 -2.52
C CYS A 74 -3.73 -0.21 -2.47
N VAL A 75 -4.12 -0.66 -1.28
CA VAL A 75 -4.78 -1.96 -1.12
C VAL A 75 -6.12 -1.98 -1.88
N GLN A 76 -6.35 -3.03 -2.65
CA GLN A 76 -7.56 -3.20 -3.46
C GLN A 76 -8.22 -4.54 -3.15
N LEU A 77 -9.55 -4.58 -3.31
CA LEU A 77 -10.35 -5.79 -3.24
C LEU A 77 -10.88 -6.12 -4.63
N ASN A 78 -10.61 -7.32 -5.12
CA ASN A 78 -11.18 -7.84 -6.35
C ASN A 78 -12.64 -8.24 -6.09
N GLU A 79 -13.58 -7.66 -6.83
CA GLU A 79 -15.01 -7.90 -6.62
C GLU A 79 -15.45 -9.33 -7.02
N THR A 80 -14.70 -10.00 -7.90
CA THR A 80 -15.09 -11.30 -8.48
C THR A 80 -14.76 -12.46 -7.55
N ASP A 81 -13.53 -12.53 -7.07
CA ASP A 81 -13.04 -13.62 -6.22
C ASP A 81 -12.92 -13.22 -4.74
N GLN A 82 -13.27 -11.96 -4.42
CA GLN A 82 -13.18 -11.37 -3.09
C GLN A 82 -11.76 -11.39 -2.51
N THR A 83 -10.72 -11.37 -3.34
CA THR A 83 -9.32 -11.39 -2.90
C THR A 83 -8.72 -9.99 -2.74
N LEU A 84 -7.77 -9.84 -1.82
CA LEU A 84 -7.01 -8.60 -1.64
C LEU A 84 -5.72 -8.61 -2.46
N THR A 85 -5.36 -7.43 -2.98
CA THR A 85 -4.03 -7.13 -3.49
C THR A 85 -3.44 -5.96 -2.73
N PHE A 86 -2.15 -6.07 -2.37
CA PHE A 86 -1.44 -5.03 -1.63
C PHE A 86 -0.29 -4.46 -2.47
N PRO A 87 -0.02 -3.15 -2.38
CA PRO A 87 1.32 -2.65 -2.65
C PRO A 87 2.28 -3.18 -1.57
N VAL A 88 3.45 -3.66 -1.94
CA VAL A 88 4.42 -4.27 -1.01
C VAL A 88 5.80 -3.68 -1.25
N VAL A 89 6.59 -3.56 -0.18
CA VAL A 89 7.98 -3.12 -0.25
C VAL A 89 8.95 -4.20 0.24
N PHE A 90 10.00 -4.45 -0.55
CA PHE A 90 11.12 -5.31 -0.17
C PHE A 90 12.36 -4.45 0.06
N LEU A 91 12.98 -4.60 1.22
CA LEU A 91 14.11 -3.79 1.70
C LEU A 91 15.39 -4.62 1.68
N TYR A 92 16.46 -4.05 1.12
CA TYR A 92 17.80 -4.64 1.10
C TYR A 92 18.74 -3.73 1.90
N PRO A 93 18.73 -3.80 3.24
CA PRO A 93 19.43 -2.85 4.09
C PRO A 93 20.94 -2.85 3.90
N GLU A 94 21.55 -3.96 3.46
CA GLU A 94 22.99 -4.06 3.17
C GLU A 94 23.46 -3.05 2.11
N TYR A 95 22.60 -2.79 1.13
CA TYR A 95 22.89 -1.89 0.00
C TYR A 95 22.04 -0.62 0.01
N ALA A 96 21.26 -0.41 1.07
CA ALA A 96 20.25 0.65 1.17
C ALA A 96 19.31 0.70 -0.05
N GLN A 97 18.94 -0.47 -0.58
CA GLN A 97 18.07 -0.59 -1.74
C GLN A 97 16.65 -0.98 -1.33
N THR A 98 15.70 -0.72 -2.22
CA THR A 98 14.29 -1.00 -1.99
C THR A 98 13.58 -1.26 -3.31
N ASP A 99 12.78 -2.33 -3.35
CA ASP A 99 11.87 -2.63 -4.46
C ASP A 99 10.42 -2.43 -4.03
N TYR A 100 9.64 -1.76 -4.89
CA TYR A 100 8.21 -1.55 -4.69
C TYR A 100 7.41 -2.38 -5.69
N VAL A 101 6.60 -3.29 -5.17
CA VAL A 101 5.64 -4.08 -5.94
C VAL A 101 4.28 -3.41 -5.84
N LYS A 102 3.70 -3.00 -6.97
CA LYS A 102 2.41 -2.27 -6.99
C LYS A 102 1.21 -3.12 -6.61
N THR A 103 1.24 -4.39 -7.00
CA THR A 103 0.13 -5.32 -6.88
C THR A 103 0.67 -6.69 -6.52
N PHE A 104 0.52 -7.08 -5.26
CA PHE A 104 0.86 -8.40 -4.75
C PHE A 104 -0.44 -9.05 -4.24
N HIS A 105 -0.86 -10.09 -4.94
CA HIS A 105 -2.05 -10.87 -4.58
C HIS A 105 -1.85 -11.65 -3.26
N GLU A 106 -2.85 -11.62 -2.38
CA GLU A 106 -2.72 -12.15 -1.02
C GLU A 106 -2.43 -13.66 -0.96
N ASN A 107 -2.88 -14.43 -1.95
CA ASN A 107 -2.66 -15.88 -2.02
C ASN A 107 -1.40 -16.28 -2.81
N THR A 108 -0.64 -15.31 -3.33
CA THR A 108 0.63 -15.58 -4.02
C THR A 108 1.73 -15.79 -2.98
N ARG A 109 2.61 -16.76 -3.22
CA ARG A 109 3.74 -17.05 -2.31
C ARG A 109 4.82 -15.99 -2.43
N LEU A 110 5.53 -15.73 -1.34
CA LEU A 110 6.66 -14.80 -1.35
C LEU A 110 7.73 -15.21 -2.37
N ILE A 111 8.01 -16.52 -2.48
CA ILE A 111 9.00 -17.05 -3.43
C ILE A 111 8.62 -16.76 -4.89
N GLU A 112 7.32 -16.78 -5.22
CA GLU A 112 6.84 -16.50 -6.58
C GLU A 112 7.07 -15.03 -6.93
N GLN A 113 6.71 -14.11 -6.03
CA GLN A 113 6.96 -12.69 -6.24
C GLN A 113 8.46 -12.37 -6.28
N LEU A 114 9.26 -12.96 -5.39
CA LEU A 114 10.72 -12.77 -5.37
C LEU A 114 11.40 -13.35 -6.60
N SER A 115 10.86 -14.43 -7.19
CA SER A 115 11.40 -15.00 -8.43
C SER A 115 11.32 -14.03 -9.59
N VAL A 116 10.27 -13.19 -9.64
CA VAL A 116 10.13 -12.13 -10.63
C VAL A 116 11.13 -10.99 -10.34
N LEU A 117 11.32 -10.62 -9.07
CA LEU A 117 12.27 -9.56 -8.69
C LEU A 117 13.73 -9.94 -8.98
N PHE A 118 14.08 -11.22 -8.79
CA PHE A 118 15.43 -11.75 -9.03
C PHE A 118 15.58 -12.51 -10.34
N GLU A 119 14.67 -12.32 -11.30
CA GLU A 119 14.77 -12.94 -12.63
C GLU A 119 16.04 -12.49 -13.36
N SER A 120 16.46 -11.25 -13.11
CA SER A 120 17.71 -10.68 -13.60
C SER A 120 18.58 -10.23 -12.44
N LEU A 121 19.90 -10.27 -12.65
CA LEU A 121 20.85 -9.76 -11.68
C LEU A 121 20.57 -8.29 -11.38
N ALA A 122 20.35 -7.98 -10.10
CA ALA A 122 20.13 -6.61 -9.68
C ALA A 122 21.39 -5.77 -9.95
N PRO A 123 21.28 -4.55 -10.53
CA PRO A 123 22.46 -3.72 -10.84
C PRO A 123 23.33 -3.37 -9.63
N TRP A 124 22.76 -3.41 -8.42
CA TRP A 124 23.44 -3.13 -7.16
C TRP A 124 24.08 -4.36 -6.51
N ASP A 125 23.76 -5.57 -7.00
CA ASP A 125 24.33 -6.84 -6.51
C ASP A 125 25.52 -7.28 -7.38
N GLU A 126 26.62 -6.53 -7.34
CA GLU A 126 27.82 -6.82 -8.14
C GLU A 126 28.38 -8.23 -7.87
N GLU A 127 28.19 -8.75 -6.66
CA GLU A 127 28.64 -10.07 -6.23
C GLU A 127 27.68 -11.21 -6.64
N GLY A 128 26.48 -10.90 -7.12
CA GLY A 128 25.44 -11.88 -7.47
C GLY A 128 25.05 -12.79 -6.31
N LYS A 129 25.00 -12.24 -5.09
CA LYS A 129 24.72 -13.03 -3.87
C LYS A 129 23.24 -13.10 -3.51
N TYR A 130 22.40 -12.19 -3.99
CA TYR A 130 20.96 -12.16 -3.73
C TYR A 130 20.22 -13.11 -4.68
N THR A 131 20.37 -14.41 -4.42
CA THR A 131 19.66 -15.47 -5.13
C THR A 131 18.59 -16.10 -4.24
N LEU A 132 17.53 -16.66 -4.83
CA LEU A 132 16.38 -17.22 -4.10
C LEU A 132 16.76 -18.29 -3.06
N ASP A 133 17.84 -19.03 -3.28
CA ASP A 133 18.35 -20.07 -2.40
C ASP A 133 19.22 -19.55 -1.25
N ARG A 134 19.73 -18.31 -1.36
CA ARG A 134 20.67 -17.72 -0.40
C ARG A 134 20.06 -16.64 0.47
N ILE A 135 18.96 -16.04 0.06
CA ILE A 135 18.27 -15.00 0.82
C ILE A 135 17.43 -15.59 1.95
N ALA A 136 17.26 -14.80 3.00
CA ALA A 136 16.26 -15.00 4.03
C ALA A 136 15.33 -13.79 4.09
N ILE A 137 14.05 -14.04 4.34
CA ILE A 137 13.00 -13.03 4.42
C ILE A 137 12.68 -12.79 5.89
N TYR A 138 12.60 -11.53 6.27
CA TYR A 138 12.27 -11.09 7.62
C TYR A 138 11.10 -10.11 7.62
N TYR A 139 10.37 -10.10 8.72
CA TYR A 139 9.45 -9.01 9.06
C TYR A 139 9.77 -8.47 10.45
N GLU A 140 9.35 -7.24 10.71
CA GLU A 140 9.47 -6.63 12.04
C GLU A 140 8.23 -6.94 12.88
N ASP A 141 8.41 -7.67 13.99
CA ASP A 141 7.40 -7.80 15.02
C ASP A 141 7.36 -6.52 15.85
N ARG A 142 6.45 -5.62 15.50
CA ARG A 142 6.30 -4.31 16.16
C ARG A 142 5.88 -4.39 17.61
N ARG A 143 5.38 -5.53 18.11
CA ARG A 143 5.04 -5.69 19.53
C ARG A 143 6.29 -5.93 20.37
N LYS A 144 7.31 -6.53 19.77
CA LYS A 144 8.55 -6.92 20.43
C LYS A 144 9.77 -6.14 19.96
N TYR A 145 9.63 -5.33 18.90
CA TYR A 145 10.73 -4.66 18.21
C TYR A 145 11.80 -5.62 17.68
N GLU A 146 11.41 -6.88 17.40
CA GLU A 146 12.31 -7.95 16.95
C GLU A 146 12.10 -8.26 15.47
N LEU A 147 13.17 -8.66 14.78
CA LEU A 147 13.08 -9.22 13.44
C LEU A 147 12.83 -10.72 13.48
N LYS A 148 11.84 -11.19 12.72
CA LYS A 148 11.47 -12.60 12.63
C LYS A 148 11.55 -13.11 11.20
N THR A 149 12.09 -14.31 11.05
CA THR A 149 12.19 -14.99 9.76
C THR A 149 10.83 -15.48 9.27
N VAL A 150 10.66 -15.49 7.95
CA VAL A 150 9.48 -15.98 7.25
C VAL A 150 9.92 -16.98 6.20
N SER A 151 9.19 -18.10 6.10
CA SER A 151 9.38 -19.04 4.99
C SER A 151 8.88 -18.42 3.69
N SER A 152 9.69 -18.51 2.64
CA SER A 152 9.36 -18.02 1.30
C SER A 152 8.19 -18.77 0.65
N ASP A 153 7.85 -19.97 1.14
CA ASP A 153 6.70 -20.74 0.69
C ASP A 153 5.36 -20.23 1.21
N LYS A 154 5.36 -19.34 2.21
CA LYS A 154 4.11 -18.73 2.70
C LYS A 154 3.56 -17.75 1.69
N THR A 155 2.23 -17.71 1.61
CA THR A 155 1.48 -16.68 0.91
C THR A 155 1.58 -15.34 1.64
N LEU A 156 1.37 -14.23 0.93
CA LEU A 156 1.32 -12.92 1.55
C LEU A 156 0.32 -12.88 2.72
N LEU A 157 -0.89 -13.42 2.53
CA LEU A 157 -1.95 -13.47 3.54
C LEU A 157 -1.48 -14.17 4.83
N GLU A 158 -0.88 -15.36 4.71
CA GLU A 158 -0.38 -16.13 5.86
C GLU A 158 0.66 -15.35 6.67
N VAL A 159 1.45 -14.50 5.99
CA VAL A 159 2.47 -13.67 6.62
C VAL A 159 1.86 -12.45 7.31
N LEU A 160 0.87 -11.80 6.68
CA LEU A 160 0.14 -10.68 7.27
C LEU A 160 -0.71 -11.07 8.49
N GLN A 161 -1.01 -12.36 8.63
CA GLN A 161 -1.70 -12.95 9.78
C GLN A 161 -0.76 -13.33 10.93
N LEU A 162 0.57 -13.22 10.75
CA LEU A 162 1.52 -13.62 11.79
C LEU A 162 1.40 -12.74 13.05
N PRO A 163 1.63 -13.32 14.23
CA PRO A 163 1.67 -12.54 15.47
C PRO A 163 2.69 -11.41 15.37
N GLY A 164 2.24 -10.20 15.70
CA GLY A 164 3.09 -9.02 15.74
C GLY A 164 3.30 -8.31 14.40
N TYR A 165 2.87 -8.91 13.29
CA TYR A 165 2.88 -8.22 12.00
C TYR A 165 1.83 -7.10 12.01
N VAL A 166 2.23 -5.89 11.61
CA VAL A 166 1.36 -4.73 11.48
C VAL A 166 1.66 -4.04 10.16
N VAL A 167 0.66 -3.95 9.28
CA VAL A 167 0.77 -3.25 7.99
C VAL A 167 0.80 -1.74 8.25
N GLN A 168 1.89 -1.09 7.86
CA GLN A 168 2.08 0.35 8.01
C GLN A 168 1.75 1.06 6.71
N LEU A 169 1.06 2.20 6.77
CA LEU A 169 0.71 3.01 5.60
C LEU A 169 0.00 2.21 4.47
N GLY A 170 -0.71 1.13 4.81
CA GLY A 170 -1.36 0.25 3.83
C GLY A 170 -0.42 -0.61 2.99
N MET A 171 0.87 -0.68 3.34
CA MET A 171 1.92 -1.33 2.56
C MET A 171 2.72 -2.30 3.43
N PRO A 172 2.56 -3.63 3.25
CA PRO A 172 3.43 -4.62 3.88
C PRO A 172 4.90 -4.41 3.50
N SER A 173 5.78 -4.59 4.48
CA SER A 173 7.22 -4.50 4.31
C SER A 173 7.91 -5.81 4.67
N PHE A 174 8.95 -6.14 3.91
CA PHE A 174 9.80 -7.31 4.13
C PHE A 174 11.26 -6.90 4.01
N ILE A 175 12.10 -7.45 4.89
CA ILE A 175 13.55 -7.23 4.87
C ILE A 175 14.19 -8.48 4.29
N ILE A 176 15.04 -8.31 3.28
CA ILE A 176 15.74 -9.37 2.58
C ILE A 176 17.23 -9.24 2.86
N MET A 177 17.85 -10.31 3.36
CA MET A 177 19.28 -10.35 3.66
C MET A 177 19.86 -11.74 3.41
N ILE A 178 21.17 -11.82 3.24
CA ILE A 178 21.89 -13.11 3.25
C ILE A 178 22.17 -13.49 4.72
N PRO A 179 21.55 -14.55 5.27
CA PRO A 179 21.56 -14.83 6.72
C PRO A 179 22.97 -15.02 7.31
N ASP A 180 23.91 -15.54 6.52
CA ASP A 180 25.28 -15.80 6.98
C ASP A 180 26.26 -14.63 6.80
N SER A 181 25.83 -13.53 6.18
CA SER A 181 26.71 -12.40 5.90
C SER A 181 27.10 -11.65 7.19
N PRO A 182 28.29 -11.01 7.22
CA PRO A 182 28.67 -10.14 8.32
C PRO A 182 27.64 -9.04 8.59
N PHE A 183 27.04 -8.51 7.51
CA PHE A 183 26.00 -7.49 7.60
C PHE A 183 24.76 -8.03 8.32
N ALA A 184 24.20 -9.16 7.90
CA ALA A 184 22.99 -9.71 8.52
C ALA A 184 23.18 -10.01 10.01
N LYS A 185 24.33 -10.57 10.40
CA LYS A 185 24.67 -10.81 11.81
C LYS A 185 24.71 -9.52 12.63
N HIS A 186 25.31 -8.46 12.09
CA HIS A 186 25.35 -7.17 12.75
C HIS A 186 23.95 -6.53 12.83
N TYR A 187 23.20 -6.54 11.73
CA TYR A 187 21.87 -5.97 11.62
C TYR A 187 20.89 -6.64 12.60
N LEU A 188 20.86 -7.98 12.64
CA LEU A 188 20.02 -8.73 13.58
C LEU A 188 20.36 -8.45 15.04
N LYS A 189 21.66 -8.28 15.37
CA LYS A 189 22.08 -7.92 16.73
C LYS A 189 21.57 -6.55 17.15
N MET A 190 21.70 -5.54 16.28
CA MET A 190 21.20 -4.18 16.55
C MET A 190 19.69 -4.15 16.80
N HIS A 191 18.93 -5.02 16.11
CA HIS A 191 17.48 -5.13 16.26
C HIS A 191 17.03 -6.07 17.40
N ALA A 192 17.94 -6.80 18.04
CA ALA A 192 17.64 -7.62 19.22
C ALA A 192 17.93 -6.90 20.54
N GLU A 193 18.57 -5.73 20.49
CA GLU A 193 18.98 -4.94 21.65
C GLU A 193 18.05 -3.72 21.92
N LEU A 194 16.94 -3.60 21.16
CA LEU A 194 15.91 -2.55 21.30
C LEU A 194 14.71 -3.05 22.12
#